data_AF-A0A0G1ZDQ6-F1
#
_entry.id   AF-A0A0G1ZDQ6-F1
#
_cell.length_a   1.000
_cell.length_b   1.000
_cell.length_c   1.000
_cell.angle_alpha   90.00
_cell.angle_beta   90.00
_cell.angle_gamma   90.00
#
_symmetry.space_group_name_H-M   'P 1'
#
loop_
_entity.id
_entity.type
_entity.pdbx_description
1 polymer ?
#
loop_
_entity_poly.entity_id
_entity_poly.type
_entity_poly.pdbx_seq_one_letter_code
_entity_poly.pdbx_strand_id
1 'polypeptide(L)'
;MKKKLIFLSTTTVVLLVLLYREVNLNLQLDAKASNCRSNQAAVEATVSIIYVQRAANGDPTFPPALADSMFKGGSIPVCPDGGDISYNNTTGAAACPNAVATHAARF
;
A
#
# COMPACT_ATOMS: atom_id res chain seq x y z
N MET A 1 -29.85 9.82 45.07
CA MET A 1 -29.77 8.87 43.94
C MET A 1 -29.35 9.50 42.59
N LYS A 2 -29.49 10.81 42.36
CA LYS A 2 -29.13 11.46 41.06
C LYS A 2 -27.63 11.44 40.67
N LYS A 3 -26.69 11.42 41.64
CA LYS A 3 -25.24 11.39 41.36
C LYS A 3 -24.74 10.07 40.73
N LYS A 4 -25.36 8.93 41.03
CA LYS A 4 -24.96 7.61 40.47
C LYS A 4 -25.32 7.48 38.98
N LEU A 5 -26.42 8.10 38.55
CA LEU A 5 -26.91 8.02 37.16
C LEU A 5 -26.04 8.84 36.20
N ILE A 6 -25.57 10.01 36.63
CA ILE A 6 -24.69 10.88 35.82
C ILE A 6 -23.34 10.19 35.57
N PHE A 7 -22.75 9.59 36.62
CA PHE A 7 -21.45 8.91 36.55
C PHE A 7 -21.47 7.65 35.65
N LEU A 8 -22.59 6.94 35.60
CA LEU A 8 -22.75 5.74 34.77
C LEU A 8 -22.92 6.10 33.28
N SER A 9 -23.65 7.18 32.96
CA SER A 9 -23.82 7.59 31.55
C SER A 9 -22.55 8.20 30.95
N THR A 10 -21.78 8.97 31.72
CA THR A 10 -20.54 9.58 31.21
C THR A 10 -19.43 8.56 30.98
N THR A 11 -19.32 7.54 31.83
CA THR A 11 -18.31 6.47 31.64
C THR A 11 -18.58 5.61 30.41
N THR A 12 -19.84 5.30 30.10
CA THR A 12 -20.19 4.56 28.86
C THR A 12 -19.85 5.37 27.61
N VAL A 13 -20.11 6.68 27.60
CA VAL A 13 -19.78 7.54 26.45
C VAL A 13 -18.26 7.63 26.24
N VAL A 14 -17.47 7.77 27.31
CA VAL A 14 -16.00 7.80 27.22
C VAL A 14 -15.45 6.48 26.67
N LEU A 15 -15.99 5.34 27.12
CA LEU A 15 -15.57 4.01 26.63
C LEU A 15 -15.86 3.83 25.14
N LEU A 16 -17.04 4.27 24.66
CA LEU A 16 -17.40 4.22 23.24
C LEU A 16 -16.48 5.08 22.36
N VAL A 17 -16.12 6.29 22.82
CA VAL A 17 -15.21 7.18 22.09
C VAL A 17 -13.79 6.61 22.00
N LEU A 18 -13.31 5.97 23.06
CA LEU A 18 -11.98 5.32 23.05
C LEU A 18 -11.96 4.11 22.09
N LEU A 19 -12.95 3.23 22.16
CA LEU A 19 -13.05 2.08 21.25
C LEU A 19 -13.16 2.49 19.77
N TYR A 20 -13.88 3.59 19.48
CA TYR A 20 -13.98 4.10 18.11
C TYR A 20 -12.63 4.56 17.55
N ARG A 21 -11.76 5.17 18.37
CA ARG A 21 -10.44 5.62 17.93
C ARG A 21 -9.54 4.45 17.53
N GLU A 22 -9.53 3.38 18.34
CA GLU A 22 -8.71 2.19 18.07
C GLU A 22 -9.12 1.50 16.76
N VAL A 23 -10.43 1.40 16.49
CA VAL A 23 -10.91 0.80 15.23
C VAL A 23 -10.51 1.65 14.02
N ASN A 24 -10.60 2.98 14.12
CA ASN A 24 -10.22 3.87 13.01
C ASN A 24 -8.71 3.85 12.72
N LEU A 25 -7.87 3.67 13.73
CA LEU A 25 -6.42 3.58 13.55
C LEU A 25 -6.04 2.31 12.77
N ASN A 26 -6.64 1.17 13.14
CA ASN A 26 -6.38 -0.11 12.49
C ASN A 26 -6.83 -0.12 11.02
N LEU A 27 -8.02 0.39 10.73
CA LEU A 27 -8.53 0.48 9.35
C LEU A 27 -7.64 1.33 8.44
N GLN A 28 -7.07 2.41 8.96
CA GLN A 28 -6.14 3.25 8.20
C GLN A 28 -4.81 2.54 7.90
N LEU A 29 -4.30 1.76 8.84
CA LEU A 29 -3.10 0.95 8.61
C LEU A 29 -3.35 -0.16 7.58
N ASP A 30 -4.48 -0.85 7.67
CA ASP A 30 -4.84 -1.89 6.69
C ASP A 30 -5.06 -1.32 5.28
N ALA A 31 -5.70 -0.14 5.18
CA ALA A 31 -5.87 0.54 3.91
C ALA A 31 -4.52 0.92 3.27
N LYS A 32 -3.58 1.45 4.08
CA LYS A 32 -2.22 1.73 3.61
C LYS A 32 -1.48 0.45 3.19
N ALA A 33 -1.61 -0.64 3.95
CA ALA A 33 -1.03 -1.93 3.61
C ALA A 33 -1.54 -2.45 2.26
N SER A 34 -2.84 -2.37 2.05
CA SER A 34 -3.48 -2.78 0.82
C SER A 34 -3.02 -1.95 -0.38
N ASN A 35 -2.97 -0.62 -0.21
CA ASN A 35 -2.48 0.29 -1.25
C ASN A 35 -1.01 0.03 -1.61
N CYS A 36 -0.17 -0.22 -0.60
CA CYS A 36 1.24 -0.53 -0.80
C CYS A 36 1.41 -1.81 -1.65
N ARG A 37 0.69 -2.88 -1.29
CA ARG A 37 0.70 -4.14 -2.04
C ARG A 37 0.12 -3.98 -3.46
N SER A 38 -0.97 -3.25 -3.60
CA SER A 38 -1.59 -2.98 -4.90
C SER A 38 -0.64 -2.21 -5.83
N ASN A 39 0.07 -1.21 -5.31
CA ASN A 39 0.99 -0.40 -6.10
C ASN A 39 2.25 -1.18 -6.48
N GLN A 40 2.78 -2.01 -5.57
CA GLN A 40 3.87 -2.94 -5.89
C GLN A 40 3.45 -3.92 -6.99
N ALA A 41 2.30 -4.58 -6.83
CA ALA A 41 1.77 -5.52 -7.81
C ALA A 41 1.49 -4.85 -9.16
N ALA A 42 1.03 -3.60 -9.17
CA ALA A 42 0.83 -2.85 -10.41
C ALA A 42 2.16 -2.61 -11.15
N VAL A 43 3.23 -2.27 -10.44
CA VAL A 43 4.57 -2.14 -11.03
C VAL A 43 5.05 -3.48 -11.56
N GLU A 44 5.02 -4.54 -10.75
CA GLU A 44 5.48 -5.89 -11.14
C GLU A 44 4.70 -6.44 -12.34
N ALA A 45 3.38 -6.25 -12.36
CA ALA A 45 2.55 -6.64 -13.50
C ALA A 45 2.92 -5.86 -14.76
N THR A 46 3.10 -4.54 -14.66
CA THR A 46 3.42 -3.68 -15.80
C THR A 46 4.78 -4.05 -16.41
N VAL A 47 5.81 -4.23 -15.58
CA VAL A 47 7.15 -4.61 -16.07
C VAL A 47 7.17 -6.04 -16.61
N SER A 48 6.36 -6.95 -16.06
CA SER A 48 6.20 -8.31 -16.57
C SER A 48 5.51 -8.33 -17.93
N ILE A 49 4.49 -7.50 -18.15
CA ILE A 49 3.84 -7.36 -19.46
C ILE A 49 4.85 -6.87 -20.50
N ILE A 50 5.68 -5.89 -20.16
CA ILE A 50 6.71 -5.36 -21.05
C ILE A 50 7.79 -6.41 -21.33
N TYR A 51 8.21 -7.17 -20.32
CA TYR A 51 9.12 -8.30 -20.49
C TYR A 51 8.57 -9.29 -21.52
N VAL A 52 7.31 -9.72 -21.37
CA VAL A 52 6.66 -10.65 -22.31
C VAL A 52 6.59 -10.05 -23.72
N GLN A 53 6.28 -8.75 -23.83
CA GLN A 53 6.22 -8.08 -25.12
C GLN A 53 7.59 -7.98 -25.80
N ARG A 54 8.66 -7.72 -25.05
CA ARG A 54 10.03 -7.70 -25.59
C ARG A 54 10.55 -9.10 -25.89
N ALA A 55 10.21 -10.09 -25.06
CA ALA A 55 10.50 -11.49 -25.33
C ALA A 55 9.85 -11.95 -26.65
N ALA A 56 8.62 -11.52 -26.94
CA ALA A 56 7.96 -11.77 -28.23
C ALA A 56 8.70 -11.13 -29.42
N ASN A 57 9.44 -10.04 -29.19
CA ASN A 57 10.29 -9.38 -30.17
C ASN A 57 11.75 -9.88 -30.18
N GLY A 58 12.06 -10.92 -29.39
CA GLY A 58 13.40 -11.55 -29.33
C GLY A 58 14.37 -10.99 -28.29
N ASP A 59 13.94 -10.08 -27.42
CA ASP A 59 14.77 -9.49 -26.35
C ASP A 59 14.08 -9.65 -24.98
N PRO A 60 14.23 -10.78 -24.27
CA PRO A 60 13.56 -11.03 -23.00
C PRO A 60 14.23 -10.25 -21.85
N THR A 61 14.03 -8.93 -21.82
CA THR A 61 14.57 -8.02 -20.81
C THR A 61 13.45 -7.23 -20.14
N PHE A 62 13.59 -7.02 -18.83
CA PHE A 62 12.77 -6.06 -18.12
C PHE A 62 13.14 -4.62 -18.52
N PRO A 63 12.23 -3.65 -18.41
CA PRO A 63 12.53 -2.26 -18.69
C PRO A 63 13.66 -1.75 -17.76
N PRO A 64 14.61 -0.94 -18.26
CA PRO A 64 15.74 -0.48 -17.44
C PRO A 64 15.34 0.51 -16.35
N ALA A 65 14.25 1.25 -16.56
CA ALA A 65 13.65 2.18 -15.62
C ALA A 65 12.13 2.18 -15.78
N LEU A 66 11.43 2.60 -14.73
CA LEU A 66 10.00 2.89 -14.82
C LEU A 66 9.77 4.23 -15.52
N ALA A 67 8.72 4.30 -16.33
CA ALA A 67 8.28 5.51 -16.99
C ALA A 67 6.77 5.69 -16.76
N ASP A 68 6.34 6.93 -16.60
CA ASP A 68 4.94 7.29 -16.36
C ASP A 68 4.00 6.75 -17.43
N SER A 69 4.46 6.70 -18.68
CA SER A 69 3.71 6.17 -19.84
C SER A 69 3.40 4.67 -19.76
N MET A 70 4.09 3.93 -18.89
CA MET A 70 3.84 2.50 -18.69
C MET A 70 2.57 2.24 -17.86
N PHE A 71 2.07 3.26 -17.16
CA PHE A 71 0.93 3.13 -16.25
C PHE A 71 -0.29 3.83 -16.83
N LYS A 72 -1.48 3.22 -16.68
CA LYS A 72 -2.75 3.78 -17.18
C LYS A 72 -3.06 5.19 -16.64
N GLY A 73 -2.55 5.52 -15.45
CA GLY A 73 -2.72 6.83 -14.82
C GLY A 73 -1.72 7.90 -15.29
N GLY A 74 -0.74 7.56 -16.13
CA GLY A 74 0.31 8.50 -16.54
C GLY A 74 1.23 8.92 -15.40
N SER A 75 1.33 8.09 -14.36
CA SER A 75 2.19 8.33 -13.20
C SER A 75 2.64 7.00 -12.60
N ILE A 76 3.90 6.89 -12.23
CA ILE A 76 4.41 5.76 -11.46
C ILE A 76 3.68 5.70 -10.10
N PRO A 77 3.13 4.52 -9.70
CA PRO A 77 2.50 4.36 -8.39
C PRO A 77 3.48 4.69 -7.25
N VAL A 78 2.99 5.38 -6.22
CA VAL A 78 3.79 5.80 -5.06
C VAL A 78 3.50 4.94 -3.83
N CYS A 79 4.45 4.88 -2.89
CA CYS A 79 4.24 4.19 -1.63
C CYS A 79 3.38 5.06 -0.69
N PRO A 80 2.37 4.49 -0.01
CA PRO A 80 1.45 5.25 0.84
C PRO A 80 2.11 5.81 2.12
N ASP A 81 3.27 5.29 2.50
CA ASP A 81 4.10 5.81 3.60
C ASP A 81 5.12 6.87 3.13
N GLY A 82 5.04 7.25 1.85
CA GLY A 82 5.94 8.21 1.23
C GLY A 82 7.13 7.56 0.52
N GLY A 83 7.62 8.26 -0.50
CA GLY A 83 8.72 7.82 -1.34
C GLY A 83 8.29 6.98 -2.54
N ASP A 84 9.24 6.78 -3.44
CA ASP A 84 9.06 6.06 -4.69
C ASP A 84 9.17 4.55 -4.49
N ILE A 85 8.53 3.79 -5.37
CA ILE A 85 8.71 2.35 -5.45
C ILE A 85 10.15 2.06 -5.93
N SER A 86 10.87 1.25 -5.16
CA SER A 86 12.14 0.68 -5.56
C SER A 86 11.89 -0.46 -6.54
N TYR A 87 12.51 -0.38 -7.71
CA TYR A 87 12.34 -1.32 -8.81
C TYR A 87 13.67 -1.98 -9.19
N ASN A 88 13.66 -3.30 -9.33
CA ASN A 88 14.81 -4.07 -9.79
C ASN A 88 14.61 -4.54 -11.24
N ASN A 89 15.38 -3.99 -12.16
CA ASN A 89 15.34 -4.30 -13.59
C ASN A 89 15.94 -5.68 -13.97
N THR A 90 16.54 -6.40 -13.03
CA THR A 90 17.05 -7.76 -13.27
C THR A 90 15.97 -8.79 -12.99
N THR A 91 15.17 -8.56 -11.95
CA THR A 91 14.16 -9.53 -11.48
C THR A 91 12.73 -9.10 -11.76
N GLY A 92 12.49 -7.85 -12.15
CA GLY A 92 11.16 -7.27 -12.26
C GLY A 92 10.50 -6.93 -10.92
N ALA A 93 11.21 -7.14 -9.81
CA ALA A 93 10.63 -7.00 -8.48
C ALA A 93 10.43 -5.52 -8.09
N ALA A 94 9.32 -5.25 -7.40
CA ALA A 94 9.03 -3.96 -6.81
C ALA A 94 9.10 -4.04 -5.28
N ALA A 95 9.43 -2.93 -4.64
CA ALA A 95 9.42 -2.80 -3.19
C ALA A 95 9.08 -1.37 -2.79
N CYS A 96 8.33 -1.22 -1.70
CA CYS A 96 8.24 0.07 -1.02
C CYS A 96 9.31 0.14 0.08
N PRO A 97 10.38 0.95 -0.08
CA PRO A 97 11.49 0.97 0.88
C PRO A 97 11.08 1.52 2.26
N ASN A 98 10.09 2.41 2.29
CA ASN A 98 9.56 3.01 3.52
C ASN A 98 8.29 2.30 4.03
N ALA A 99 7.94 1.14 3.47
CA ALA A 99 6.79 0.38 3.93
C ALA A 99 6.99 0.00 5.40
N VAL A 100 6.06 0.38 6.27
CA VAL A 100 6.02 -0.19 7.62
C VAL A 100 5.88 -1.72 7.54
N ALA A 101 6.41 -2.45 8.52
CA ALA A 101 6.49 -3.91 8.49
C ALA A 101 5.13 -4.61 8.22
N THR A 102 4.02 -4.00 8.61
CA THR A 102 2.63 -4.43 8.32
C THR A 102 2.29 -4.44 6.82
N HIS A 103 3.02 -3.67 6.02
CA HIS A 103 2.87 -3.52 4.57
C HIS A 103 3.89 -4.36 3.78
N ALA A 104 4.95 -4.85 4.43
CA ALA A 104 6.13 -5.45 3.79
C ALA A 104 6.05 -6.97 3.57
N ALA A 105 4.99 -7.63 4.02
CA ALA A 105 4.80 -9.07 3.79
C ALA A 105 4.59 -9.33 2.29
N ARG A 106 5.67 -9.75 1.61
CA ARG A 106 5.66 -10.30 0.27
C ARG A 106 4.97 -11.67 0.29
N PHE A 107 4.14 -11.93 -0.73
CA PHE A 107 3.56 -13.26 -0.96
C PHE A 107 4.61 -14.24 -1.43
#